data_AF-A0A1V1I0Q2-F1
#
_entry.id   AF-A0A1V1I0Q2-F1
#
_cell.length_a   1.000
_cell.length_b   1.000
_cell.length_c   1.000
_cell.angle_alpha   90.00
_cell.angle_beta   90.00
_cell.angle_gamma   90.00
#
_symmetry.space_group_name_H-M   'P 1'
#
loop_
_entity.id
_entity.type
_entity.pdbx_description
1 polymer ?
#
loop_
_entity_poly.entity_id
_entity_poly.type
_entity_poly.pdbx_seq_one_letter_code
_entity_poly.pdbx_strand_id
1 'polypeptide(L)'
;MRKKFFIVLTIVWMGVIFYMSNQSASISSMHSGNTINIISKLPLIGNIMDYLTSINIGEFIVRKCAHMTSYCILAILLFMSVYENDIKKTVIISFLGTFLYACSDEFHQLFIYGRSGEFRDVMIDSTGGIIGLLLIIFIVKYKQINKKIEK
;
A
#
# COMPACT_ATOMS: atom_id res chain seq x y z
N MET A 1 -21.46 1.46 -14.25
CA MET A 1 -20.99 0.09 -13.94
C MET A 1 -19.54 0.07 -13.47
N ARG A 2 -18.60 0.68 -14.19
CA ARG A 2 -17.17 0.72 -13.82
C ARG A 2 -16.85 1.28 -12.42
N LYS A 3 -17.50 2.36 -11.98
CA LYS A 3 -17.27 2.95 -10.64
C LYS A 3 -17.69 2.01 -9.49
N LYS A 4 -18.90 1.43 -9.58
CA LYS A 4 -19.40 0.48 -8.57
C LYS A 4 -18.46 -0.72 -8.41
N PHE A 5 -17.90 -1.21 -9.52
CA PHE A 5 -16.89 -2.26 -9.51
C PHE A 5 -15.64 -1.84 -8.73
N PHE A 6 -15.08 -0.65 -8.98
CA PHE A 6 -13.92 -0.16 -8.22
C PHE A 6 -14.23 0.10 -6.75
N ILE A 7 -15.43 0.57 -6.41
CA ILE A 7 -15.86 0.71 -5.01
C ILE A 7 -15.82 -0.65 -4.30
N VAL A 8 -16.37 -1.70 -4.93
CA VAL A 8 -16.34 -3.06 -4.36
C VAL A 8 -14.90 -3.54 -4.19
N LEU A 9 -14.04 -3.35 -5.20
CA LEU A 9 -12.62 -3.70 -5.09
C LEU A 9 -11.91 -2.94 -3.96
N THR A 10 -12.18 -1.64 -3.81
CA THR A 10 -11.63 -0.83 -2.71
C THR A 10 -12.04 -1.42 -1.36
N ILE A 11 -13.32 -1.74 -1.17
CA ILE A 11 -13.82 -2.31 0.09
C ILE A 11 -13.19 -3.68 0.37
N VAL A 12 -13.10 -4.55 -0.64
CA VAL A 12 -12.43 -5.85 -0.52
C VAL A 12 -10.96 -5.66 -0.13
N TRP A 13 -10.26 -4.71 -0.76
CA TRP A 13 -8.85 -4.44 -0.48
C TRP A 13 -8.64 -3.86 0.92
N MET A 14 -9.52 -2.97 1.38
CA MET A 14 -9.54 -2.51 2.77
C MET A 14 -9.70 -3.70 3.73
N GLY A 15 -10.61 -4.63 3.43
CA GLY A 15 -10.76 -5.88 4.18
C GLY A 15 -9.49 -6.74 4.22
N VAL A 16 -8.74 -6.82 3.12
CA VAL A 16 -7.43 -7.51 3.07
C VAL A 16 -6.41 -6.83 3.98
N ILE A 17 -6.29 -5.51 3.89
CA ILE A 17 -5.37 -4.74 4.76
C ILE A 17 -5.75 -4.97 6.22
N PHE A 18 -7.03 -4.80 6.56
CA PHE A 18 -7.51 -5.00 7.93
C PHE A 18 -7.23 -6.41 8.44
N TYR A 19 -7.46 -7.43 7.62
CA TYR A 19 -7.14 -8.82 7.97
C TYR A 19 -5.65 -9.02 8.27
N MET A 20 -4.76 -8.44 7.46
CA MET A 20 -3.31 -8.52 7.67
C MET A 20 -2.87 -7.73 8.92
N SER A 21 -3.46 -6.55 9.14
CA SER A 21 -3.17 -5.72 10.29
C SER A 21 -3.70 -6.32 11.59
N ASN A 22 -4.80 -7.10 11.54
CA ASN A 22 -5.35 -7.82 12.68
C ASN A 22 -4.47 -8.99 13.19
N GLN A 23 -3.35 -9.28 12.53
CA GLN A 23 -2.43 -10.34 12.93
C GLN A 23 -1.44 -9.86 14.01
N SER A 24 -1.23 -10.69 15.03
CA SER A 24 -0.23 -10.47 16.08
C SER A 24 1.18 -10.30 15.51
N ALA A 25 2.06 -9.67 16.28
CA ALA A 25 3.42 -9.41 15.84
C ALA A 25 4.21 -10.69 15.50
N SER A 26 3.95 -11.80 16.20
CA SER A 26 4.61 -13.09 15.94
C SER A 26 4.19 -13.68 14.59
N ILE A 27 2.89 -13.66 14.26
CA ILE A 27 2.39 -14.14 12.97
C ILE A 27 2.90 -13.26 11.83
N SER A 28 2.91 -11.94 12.03
CA SER A 28 3.44 -11.00 11.05
C SER A 28 4.93 -11.18 10.79
N SER A 29 5.73 -11.40 11.84
CA SER A 29 7.16 -11.73 11.71
C SER A 29 7.35 -13.05 10.95
N MET A 30 6.54 -14.08 11.24
CA MET A 30 6.58 -15.36 10.49
C MET A 30 6.31 -15.18 8.99
N HIS A 31 5.31 -14.38 8.61
CA HIS A 31 5.05 -14.07 7.19
C HIS A 31 6.23 -13.35 6.53
N SER A 32 6.88 -12.46 7.27
CA SER A 32 8.03 -11.70 6.81
C SER A 32 9.25 -12.62 6.61
N GLY A 33 9.53 -13.49 7.57
CA GLY A 33 10.58 -14.51 7.48
C GLY A 33 10.36 -15.48 6.31
N ASN A 34 9.13 -15.93 6.07
CA ASN A 34 8.80 -16.76 4.90
C ASN A 34 9.07 -16.01 3.59
N THR A 35 8.75 -14.72 3.54
CA THR A 35 9.01 -13.88 2.36
C THR A 35 10.52 -13.70 2.14
N ILE A 36 11.29 -13.47 3.22
CA ILE A 36 12.76 -13.41 3.18
C ILE A 36 13.34 -14.71 2.63
N ASN A 37 12.87 -15.87 3.12
CA ASN A 37 13.33 -17.19 2.66
C ASN A 37 13.06 -17.47 1.18
N ILE A 38 12.05 -16.82 0.59
CA ILE A 38 11.78 -16.90 -0.84
C ILE A 38 12.73 -15.97 -1.59
N ILE A 39 12.91 -14.73 -1.09
CA ILE A 39 13.79 -13.73 -1.72
C ILE A 39 15.27 -14.15 -1.67
N SER A 40 15.72 -14.79 -0.58
CA SER A 40 17.10 -15.28 -0.43
C SER A 40 17.50 -16.32 -1.47
N LYS A 41 16.51 -17.01 -2.07
CA LYS A 41 16.75 -17.98 -3.15
C LYS A 41 16.93 -17.35 -4.53
N LEU A 42 16.63 -16.05 -4.69
CA LEU A 42 16.74 -15.38 -5.98
C LEU A 42 18.19 -14.95 -6.26
N PRO A 43 18.71 -15.20 -7.48
CA PRO A 43 20.04 -14.74 -7.85
C PRO A 43 20.10 -13.20 -7.81
N LEU A 44 21.26 -12.65 -7.43
CA LEU A 44 21.55 -11.22 -7.24
C LEU A 44 20.87 -10.58 -6.01
N ILE A 45 19.56 -10.77 -5.83
CA ILE A 45 18.80 -10.13 -4.75
C ILE A 45 18.97 -10.89 -3.43
N GLY A 46 19.16 -12.21 -3.48
CA GLY A 46 19.28 -13.05 -2.29
C GLY A 46 20.43 -12.65 -1.37
N ASN A 47 21.63 -12.42 -1.93
CA ASN A 47 22.80 -11.99 -1.17
C ASN A 47 22.58 -10.65 -0.43
N ILE A 48 21.84 -9.72 -1.04
CA ILE A 48 21.50 -8.44 -0.41
C ILE A 48 20.53 -8.69 0.74
N MET A 49 19.50 -9.52 0.52
CA MET A 49 18.52 -9.83 1.56
C MET A 49 19.14 -10.58 2.75
N ASP A 50 20.05 -11.52 2.50
CA ASP A 50 20.79 -12.23 3.55
C ASP A 50 21.65 -11.27 4.36
N TYR A 51 22.32 -10.32 3.70
CA TYR A 51 23.07 -9.26 4.38
C TYR A 51 22.16 -8.38 5.25
N LEU A 52 21.04 -7.88 4.71
CA LEU A 52 20.08 -7.06 5.45
C LEU A 52 19.48 -7.82 6.65
N THR A 53 19.28 -9.14 6.51
CA THR A 53 18.81 -10.00 7.60
C THR A 53 19.89 -10.19 8.65
N SER A 54 21.15 -10.37 8.26
CA SER A 54 22.29 -10.51 9.18
C SER A 54 22.51 -9.31 10.10
N ILE A 55 22.11 -8.12 9.65
CA ILE A 55 22.13 -6.87 10.45
C ILE A 55 20.78 -6.52 11.10
N ASN A 56 19.85 -7.49 11.17
CA ASN A 56 18.53 -7.39 11.82
C ASN A 56 17.55 -6.36 11.22
N ILE A 57 17.71 -5.97 9.95
CA ILE A 57 16.76 -5.03 9.28
C ILE A 57 15.94 -5.66 8.16
N GLY A 58 16.24 -6.89 7.75
CA GLY A 58 15.54 -7.59 6.66
C GLY A 58 14.02 -7.67 6.88
N GLU A 59 13.59 -8.16 8.04
CA GLU A 59 12.16 -8.26 8.37
C GLU A 59 11.47 -6.91 8.40
N PHE A 60 12.14 -5.90 8.97
CA PHE A 60 11.62 -4.54 8.99
C PHE A 60 11.37 -4.02 7.57
N ILE A 61 12.36 -4.16 6.67
CA ILE A 61 12.24 -3.71 5.27
C ILE A 61 11.10 -4.44 4.56
N VAL A 62 11.06 -5.77 4.65
CA VAL A 62 10.01 -6.57 3.98
C VAL A 62 8.62 -6.17 4.45
N ARG A 63 8.42 -5.99 5.76
CA ARG A 63 7.15 -5.52 6.32
C ARG A 63 6.79 -4.14 5.78
N LYS A 64 7.69 -3.16 5.89
CA LYS A 64 7.39 -1.80 5.43
C LYS A 64 7.11 -1.73 3.94
N CYS A 65 7.81 -2.51 3.11
CA CYS A 65 7.49 -2.63 1.70
C CYS A 65 6.09 -3.22 1.47
N ALA A 66 5.71 -4.29 2.18
CA ALA A 66 4.39 -4.89 2.05
C ALA A 66 3.26 -3.91 2.41
N HIS A 67 3.41 -3.17 3.52
CA HIS A 67 2.46 -2.14 3.93
C HIS A 67 2.41 -1.00 2.88
N MET A 68 3.56 -0.43 2.50
CA MET A 68 3.65 0.63 1.49
C MET A 68 3.02 0.22 0.14
N THR A 69 3.23 -1.01 -0.32
CA THR A 69 2.58 -1.55 -1.53
C THR A 69 1.07 -1.68 -1.36
N SER A 70 0.60 -2.11 -0.19
CA SER A 70 -0.82 -2.25 0.10
C SER A 70 -1.56 -0.91 0.06
N TYR A 71 -0.97 0.13 0.64
CA TYR A 71 -1.52 1.50 0.60
C TYR A 71 -1.38 2.17 -0.77
N CYS A 72 -0.35 1.83 -1.54
CA CYS A 72 -0.23 2.23 -2.95
C CYS A 72 -1.42 1.70 -3.78
N ILE A 73 -1.75 0.41 -3.64
CA ILE A 73 -2.90 -0.20 -4.32
C ILE A 73 -4.21 0.44 -3.83
N LEU A 74 -4.36 0.66 -2.51
CA LEU A 74 -5.55 1.31 -1.95
C LEU A 74 -5.77 2.71 -2.55
N ALA A 75 -4.72 3.52 -2.66
CA ALA A 75 -4.82 4.87 -3.21
C ALA A 75 -5.23 4.86 -4.70
N ILE A 76 -4.72 3.91 -5.48
CA ILE A 76 -5.11 3.71 -6.88
C ILE A 76 -6.60 3.30 -6.97
N LEU A 77 -7.04 2.36 -6.14
CA LEU A 77 -8.43 1.90 -6.13
C LEU A 77 -9.39 3.00 -5.70
N LEU A 78 -9.04 3.76 -4.66
CA LEU A 78 -9.79 4.94 -4.23
C LEU A 78 -9.88 5.96 -5.36
N PHE A 79 -8.76 6.29 -6.00
CA PHE A 79 -8.74 7.16 -7.17
C PHE A 79 -9.71 6.67 -8.24
N MET A 80 -9.61 5.41 -8.66
CA MET A 80 -10.47 4.85 -9.71
C MET A 80 -11.95 4.78 -9.33
N SER A 81 -12.26 4.70 -8.02
CA SER A 81 -13.62 4.66 -7.50
C SER A 81 -14.31 6.03 -7.55
N VAL A 82 -13.55 7.11 -7.32
CA VAL A 82 -14.07 8.49 -7.27
C VAL A 82 -13.73 9.32 -8.52
N TYR A 83 -12.89 8.79 -9.41
CA TYR A 83 -12.44 9.51 -10.60
C TYR A 83 -13.59 9.84 -11.56
N GLU A 84 -13.69 11.14 -11.87
CA GLU A 84 -14.57 11.71 -12.86
C GLU A 84 -13.75 12.47 -13.89
N ASN A 85 -13.81 13.80 -13.88
CA ASN A 85 -13.07 14.66 -14.81
C ASN A 85 -12.14 15.64 -14.07
N ASP A 86 -12.34 15.87 -12.78
CA ASP A 86 -11.48 16.72 -11.95
C ASP A 86 -10.40 15.88 -11.27
N ILE A 87 -9.22 15.83 -11.88
CA ILE A 87 -8.06 15.11 -11.35
C ILE A 87 -7.66 15.67 -9.97
N LYS A 88 -7.68 17.01 -9.77
CA LYS A 88 -7.22 17.61 -8.51
C LYS A 88 -8.10 17.18 -7.35
N LYS A 89 -9.43 17.32 -7.52
CA LYS A 89 -10.39 16.87 -6.51
C LYS A 89 -10.29 15.37 -6.23
N THR A 90 -10.13 14.56 -7.28
CA THR A 90 -9.96 13.11 -7.15
C THR A 90 -8.71 12.75 -6.33
N VAL A 91 -7.58 13.40 -6.61
CA VAL A 91 -6.32 13.18 -5.89
C VAL A 91 -6.47 13.54 -4.41
N ILE A 92 -7.07 14.70 -4.09
CA ILE A 92 -7.26 15.13 -2.70
C ILE A 92 -8.12 14.14 -1.92
N ILE A 93 -9.27 13.74 -2.48
CA ILE A 93 -10.19 12.79 -1.83
C ILE A 93 -9.50 11.43 -1.62
N SER A 94 -8.78 10.94 -2.63
CA SER A 94 -8.13 9.63 -2.57
C SER A 94 -6.95 9.62 -1.59
N PHE A 95 -6.18 10.70 -1.55
CA PHE A 95 -5.10 10.87 -0.59
C PHE A 95 -5.64 10.94 0.84
N LEU A 96 -6.64 11.79 1.10
CA LEU A 96 -7.25 11.89 2.42
C LEU A 96 -7.87 10.56 2.86
N GLY A 97 -8.56 9.85 1.97
CA GLY A 97 -9.09 8.52 2.27
C GLY A 97 -8.00 7.51 2.63
N THR A 98 -6.90 7.50 1.87
CA THR A 98 -5.76 6.61 2.14
C THR A 98 -5.07 6.96 3.47
N PHE A 99 -4.82 8.24 3.72
CA PHE A 99 -4.20 8.75 4.94
C PHE A 99 -5.05 8.42 6.18
N LEU A 100 -6.36 8.71 6.13
CA LEU A 100 -7.26 8.41 7.22
C LEU A 100 -7.36 6.91 7.47
N TYR A 101 -7.31 6.09 6.42
CA TYR A 101 -7.29 4.64 6.57
C TYR A 101 -6.00 4.16 7.23
N ALA A 102 -4.84 4.71 6.87
CA ALA A 102 -3.56 4.42 7.55
C ALA A 102 -3.60 4.81 9.03
N CYS A 103 -4.13 5.98 9.36
CA CYS A 103 -4.37 6.38 10.75
C CYS A 103 -5.27 5.40 11.49
N SER A 104 -6.36 4.94 10.86
CA SER A 104 -7.29 3.99 11.47
C SER A 104 -6.67 2.60 11.68
N ASP A 105 -5.78 2.18 10.79
CA ASP A 105 -5.08 0.91 10.89
C ASP A 105 -4.07 0.91 12.03
N GLU A 106 -3.26 1.95 12.13
CA GLU A 106 -2.30 2.11 13.23
C GLU A 106 -3.01 2.27 14.59
N PHE A 107 -4.16 2.96 14.60
CA PHE A 107 -5.01 3.01 15.79
C PHE A 107 -5.56 1.63 16.16
N HIS A 108 -6.03 0.84 15.18
CA HIS A 108 -6.48 -0.55 15.40
C HIS A 108 -5.35 -1.43 15.94
N GLN A 109 -4.13 -1.28 15.42
CA GLN A 109 -2.97 -2.05 15.84
C GLN A 109 -2.61 -1.83 17.32
N LEU A 110 -2.96 -0.70 17.93
CA LEU A 110 -2.79 -0.47 19.37
C LEU A 110 -3.53 -1.49 20.25
N PHE A 111 -4.59 -2.12 19.72
CA PHE A 111 -5.38 -3.13 20.43
C PHE A 111 -4.88 -4.56 20.19
N ILE A 112 -3.81 -4.75 19.41
CA ILE A 112 -3.31 -6.05 19.01
C ILE A 112 -2.05 -6.40 19.80
N TYR A 113 -2.01 -7.60 20.34
CA TYR A 113 -0.88 -8.07 21.14
C TYR A 113 0.46 -8.03 20.37
N GLY A 114 1.43 -7.35 20.97
CA GLY A 114 2.80 -7.22 20.44
C GLY A 114 2.96 -6.19 19.32
N ARG A 115 1.89 -5.47 18.94
CA ARG A 115 1.96 -4.37 17.97
C ARG A 115 2.09 -3.03 18.70
N SER A 116 2.83 -2.11 18.10
CA SER A 116 2.85 -0.69 18.45
C SER A 116 2.16 0.08 17.33
N GLY A 117 1.29 1.03 17.68
CA GLY A 117 0.82 2.02 16.72
C GLY A 117 1.85 3.14 16.63
N GLU A 118 2.45 3.33 15.47
CA GLU A 118 3.53 4.31 15.27
C GLU A 118 3.13 5.35 14.22
N PHE A 119 3.26 6.64 14.56
CA PHE A 119 3.03 7.71 13.58
C PHE A 119 3.97 7.59 12.36
N ARG A 120 5.16 7.03 12.56
CA ARG A 120 6.10 6.71 11.48
C ARG A 120 5.48 5.76 10.45
N ASP A 121 4.66 4.82 10.87
CA ASP A 121 4.06 3.82 10.00
C ASP A 121 2.94 4.44 9.16
N VAL A 122 2.14 5.33 9.75
CA VAL A 122 1.21 6.19 9.00
C VAL A 122 1.94 6.96 7.91
N MET A 123 3.11 7.53 8.20
CA MET A 123 3.89 8.27 7.20
C MET A 123 4.37 7.36 6.06
N ILE A 124 4.93 6.18 6.38
CA ILE A 124 5.39 5.19 5.39
C ILE A 124 4.22 4.76 4.50
N ASP A 125 3.08 4.44 5.07
CA ASP A 125 1.88 4.01 4.33
C ASP A 125 1.34 5.13 3.44
N SER A 126 1.38 6.37 3.95
CA SER A 126 1.02 7.55 3.19
C SER A 126 1.97 7.79 2.01
N THR A 127 3.27 7.52 2.16
CA THR A 127 4.20 7.57 1.02
C THR A 127 3.86 6.53 -0.05
N GLY A 128 3.43 5.33 0.35
CA GLY A 128 2.90 4.33 -0.57
C GLY A 128 1.68 4.86 -1.33
N GLY A 129 0.75 5.49 -0.61
CA GLY A 129 -0.41 6.15 -1.20
C GLY A 129 -0.04 7.24 -2.22
N ILE A 130 0.96 8.08 -1.91
CA ILE A 130 1.47 9.11 -2.84
C ILE A 130 2.04 8.47 -4.10
N ILE A 131 2.84 7.41 -3.97
CA ILE A 131 3.39 6.67 -5.13
C ILE A 131 2.24 6.15 -6.01
N GLY A 132 1.22 5.54 -5.40
CA GLY A 132 0.04 5.05 -6.14
C GLY A 132 -0.69 6.16 -6.89
N LEU A 133 -0.87 7.33 -6.27
CA LEU A 133 -1.51 8.48 -6.90
C LEU A 133 -0.67 9.03 -8.06
N LEU A 134 0.65 9.13 -7.92
CA LEU A 134 1.53 9.58 -9.00
C LEU A 134 1.45 8.63 -10.21
N LEU A 135 1.47 7.32 -9.97
CA LEU A 135 1.34 6.31 -11.02
C LEU A 135 0.01 6.43 -11.78
N ILE A 136 -1.12 6.53 -11.08
CA ILE A 136 -2.42 6.61 -11.74
C ILE A 136 -2.64 7.94 -12.46
N ILE A 137 -2.13 9.05 -11.92
CA ILE A 137 -2.16 10.36 -12.59
C ILE A 137 -1.39 10.29 -13.91
N PHE A 138 -0.20 9.68 -13.91
CA PHE A 138 0.61 9.51 -15.12
C PHE A 138 -0.16 8.74 -16.20
N ILE A 139 -0.77 7.60 -15.83
CA ILE A 139 -1.56 6.77 -16.75
C ILE A 139 -2.76 7.53 -17.31
N VAL A 140 -3.50 8.25 -16.46
CA VAL A 140 -4.69 9.01 -16.87
C VAL A 140 -4.32 10.14 -17.83
N LYS A 141 -3.28 10.92 -17.50
CA LYS A 141 -2.80 12.01 -18.36
C LYS A 141 -2.30 11.50 -19.70
N TYR A 142 -1.53 10.41 -19.70
CA TYR A 142 -1.06 9.77 -20.93
C TYR A 142 -2.22 9.38 -21.86
N LYS A 143 -3.27 8.76 -21.31
CA LYS A 143 -4.48 8.40 -22.08
C LYS A 143 -5.25 9.63 -22.59
N GLN A 144 -5.31 10.71 -21.82
CA GLN A 144 -5.97 11.95 -22.25
C GLN A 144 -5.23 12.62 -23.41
N ILE A 145 -3.90 12.63 -23.39
CA ILE A 145 -3.06 13.18 -24.47
C ILE A 145 -3.27 12.40 -25.77
N ASN A 146 -3.17 11.06 -25.74
CA ASN A 146 -3.31 10.24 -26.94
C ASN A 146 -4.69 10.37 -27.58
N LYS A 147 -5.76 10.43 -26.77
CA LYS A 147 -7.13 10.63 -27.26
C LYS A 147 -7.35 12.01 -27.91
N LYS A 148 -6.52 13.01 -27.57
CA LYS A 148 -6.57 14.34 -28.21
C LYS A 148 -5.84 14.36 -29.55
N ILE A 149 -4.83 13.52 -29.74
CA ILE A 149 -4.06 13.41 -30.99
C ILE A 149 -4.87 12.64 -32.06
N GLU A 150 -5.68 11.67 -31.65
CA GLU A 150 -6.54 10.88 -32.54
C GLU A 150 -7.82 11.60 -33.02
N LYS A 151 -8.08 12.83 -32.52
CA LYS A 151 -9.24 13.66 -32.88
C LYS A 151 -8.81 14.84 -33.72
#